data_AF-A0A1R1BH73-F1
#
_entry.id   AF-A0A1R1BH73-F1
#
_cell.length_a   1.000
_cell.length_b   1.000
_cell.length_c   1.000
_cell.angle_alpha   90.00
_cell.angle_beta   90.00
_cell.angle_gamma   90.00
#
_symmetry.space_group_name_H-M   'P 1'
#
loop_
_entity.id
_entity.type
_entity.pdbx_description
1 polymer ?
#
loop_
_entity_poly.entity_id
_entity_poly.type
_entity_poly.pdbx_seq_one_letter_code
_entity_poly.pdbx_strand_id
1 'polypeptide(L)'
;MFKICLLEYLYDLSDVQVIEHIRVNLAYRWFLGLNIDDDLPDDSTISYFRVNCVGLEKYKEIFQRLVDQCIEQGLIAKQLQRAIIDSTHVIADVAIPTWLSLVRQAYERVLRELFMVDAAKAEQYQQKLDTLWTELRGKTRDVKLPFVLELPRELVEIAKPLLNTDVAENPVLAMLEKVIADRNEHATDRLISVVDPEARTGHKSDMRKIQGYKDHT
;
A
#
# COMPACT_ATOMS: atom_id res chain seq x y z
N MET A 1 39.75 -3.58 4.67
CA MET A 1 38.40 -4.16 4.77
C MET A 1 37.30 -3.11 4.70
N PHE A 2 37.15 -2.17 5.65
CA PHE A 2 36.11 -1.14 5.56
C PHE A 2 36.12 -0.31 4.26
N LYS A 3 37.29 0.01 3.69
CA LYS A 3 37.38 0.66 2.38
C LYS A 3 36.82 -0.21 1.24
N ILE A 4 37.00 -1.53 1.29
CA ILE A 4 36.45 -2.46 0.30
C ILE A 4 34.92 -2.47 0.44
N CYS A 5 34.41 -2.57 1.67
CA CYS A 5 32.99 -2.48 1.95
C CYS A 5 32.37 -1.13 1.53
N LEU A 6 33.13 -0.04 1.61
CA LEU A 6 32.69 1.24 1.09
C LEU A 6 32.58 1.23 -0.44
N LEU A 7 33.49 0.56 -1.16
CA LEU A 7 33.36 0.37 -2.61
C LEU A 7 32.13 -0.48 -2.96
N GLU A 8 31.86 -1.55 -2.20
CA GLU A 8 30.63 -2.36 -2.35
C GLU A 8 29.39 -1.48 -2.25
N TYR A 9 29.32 -0.62 -1.23
CA TYR A 9 28.20 0.29 -0.99
C TYR A 9 28.07 1.39 -2.07
N LEU A 10 29.17 2.00 -2.49
CA LEU A 10 29.15 3.11 -3.45
C LEU A 10 28.76 2.68 -4.87
N TYR A 11 29.10 1.46 -5.24
CA TYR A 11 28.94 0.95 -6.62
C TYR A 11 27.95 -0.21 -6.73
N ASP A 12 27.26 -0.55 -5.63
CA ASP A 12 26.28 -1.64 -5.55
C ASP A 12 26.86 -2.98 -6.05
N LEU A 13 28.01 -3.36 -5.47
CA LEU A 13 28.76 -4.56 -5.83
C LEU A 13 28.65 -5.63 -4.74
N SER A 14 28.53 -6.89 -5.15
CA SER A 14 28.70 -8.04 -4.25
C SER A 14 30.18 -8.26 -3.87
N ASP A 15 30.43 -9.05 -2.82
CA ASP A 15 31.78 -9.44 -2.37
C ASP A 15 32.65 -10.00 -3.52
N VAL A 16 32.07 -10.81 -4.40
CA VAL A 16 32.77 -11.37 -5.56
C VAL A 16 33.09 -10.26 -6.57
N GLN A 17 32.08 -9.45 -6.91
CA GLN A 17 32.22 -8.38 -7.90
C GLN A 17 33.23 -7.31 -7.45
N VAL A 18 33.25 -6.93 -6.17
CA VAL A 18 34.20 -5.90 -5.71
C VAL A 18 35.64 -6.38 -5.86
N ILE A 19 35.93 -7.66 -5.58
CA ILE A 19 37.27 -8.23 -5.77
C ILE A 19 37.64 -8.29 -7.25
N GLU A 20 36.72 -8.72 -8.13
CA GLU A 20 36.94 -8.70 -9.58
C GLU A 20 37.24 -7.29 -10.09
N HIS A 21 36.50 -6.29 -9.62
CA HIS A 21 36.72 -4.90 -9.98
C HIS A 21 38.07 -4.38 -9.45
N ILE A 22 38.47 -4.72 -8.22
CA ILE A 22 39.78 -4.33 -7.67
C ILE A 22 40.94 -4.95 -8.47
N ARG A 23 40.76 -6.15 -9.03
CA ARG A 23 41.80 -6.79 -9.88
C ARG A 23 42.14 -5.94 -11.10
N VAL A 24 41.15 -5.33 -11.73
CA VAL A 24 41.30 -4.66 -13.04
C VAL A 24 41.25 -3.13 -12.97
N ASN A 25 40.69 -2.55 -11.90
CA ASN A 25 40.47 -1.11 -11.80
C ASN A 25 41.57 -0.43 -10.95
N LEU A 26 42.43 0.33 -11.63
CA LEU A 26 43.52 1.06 -10.98
C LEU A 26 43.02 2.11 -9.97
N ALA A 27 41.87 2.74 -10.22
CA ALA A 27 41.30 3.72 -9.29
C ALA A 27 40.88 3.06 -7.97
N TYR A 28 40.37 1.83 -8.03
CA TYR A 28 40.00 1.07 -6.82
C TYR A 28 41.25 0.67 -6.04
N ARG A 29 42.30 0.17 -6.73
CA ARG A 29 43.58 -0.12 -6.08
C ARG A 29 44.20 1.13 -5.44
N TRP A 30 44.19 2.26 -6.13
CA TRP A 30 44.68 3.53 -5.60
C TRP A 30 43.92 3.96 -4.34
N PHE A 31 42.59 3.89 -4.36
CA PHE A 31 41.75 4.18 -3.19
C PHE A 31 42.06 3.27 -1.98
N LEU A 32 42.30 1.98 -2.26
CA LEU A 32 42.68 0.99 -1.26
C LEU A 32 44.11 1.15 -0.77
N GLY A 33 44.96 1.87 -1.51
CA GLY A 33 46.40 1.99 -1.23
C GLY A 33 47.19 0.74 -1.62
N LEU A 34 46.72 0.00 -2.62
CA LEU A 34 47.35 -1.20 -3.15
C LEU A 34 48.14 -0.88 -4.42
N ASN A 35 49.31 -1.51 -4.56
CA ASN A 35 50.06 -1.55 -5.81
C ASN A 35 49.40 -2.51 -6.81
N ILE A 36 49.87 -2.50 -8.06
CA ILE A 36 49.35 -3.37 -9.12
C ILE A 36 49.57 -4.85 -8.81
N ASP A 37 50.70 -5.18 -8.18
CA ASP A 37 51.12 -6.56 -7.90
C ASP A 37 50.72 -7.06 -6.51
N ASP A 38 50.07 -6.22 -5.69
CA ASP A 38 49.64 -6.62 -4.36
C ASP A 38 48.52 -7.67 -4.43
N ASP A 39 48.61 -8.67 -3.56
CA ASP A 39 47.62 -9.72 -3.39
C ASP A 39 46.29 -9.16 -2.84
N LEU A 40 45.20 -9.80 -3.27
CA LEU A 40 43.84 -9.45 -2.85
C LEU A 40 43.28 -10.49 -1.89
N PRO A 41 42.44 -10.07 -0.93
CA PRO A 41 41.67 -11.01 -0.14
C PRO A 41 40.69 -11.79 -1.03
N ASP A 42 40.35 -13.00 -0.58
CA ASP A 42 39.27 -13.79 -1.16
C ASP A 42 37.90 -13.16 -0.83
N ASP A 43 36.88 -13.36 -1.66
CA ASP A 43 35.55 -12.81 -1.43
C ASP A 43 34.97 -13.26 -0.08
N SER A 44 35.22 -14.52 0.31
CA SER A 44 34.81 -15.07 1.59
C SER A 44 35.43 -14.34 2.79
N THR A 45 36.59 -13.71 2.60
CA THR A 45 37.29 -12.95 3.65
C THR A 45 36.51 -11.69 4.03
N ILE A 46 35.77 -11.10 3.09
CA ILE A 46 34.97 -9.90 3.34
C ILE A 46 33.77 -10.26 4.22
N SER A 47 33.03 -11.31 3.87
CA SER A 47 31.92 -11.82 4.67
C SER A 47 32.39 -12.25 6.07
N TYR A 48 33.49 -13.00 6.16
CA TYR A 48 34.09 -13.40 7.43
C TYR A 48 34.51 -12.20 8.27
N PHE A 49 35.06 -11.15 7.66
CA PHE A 49 35.39 -9.92 8.38
C PHE A 49 34.15 -9.27 9.01
N ARG A 50 33.04 -9.15 8.26
CA ARG A 50 31.79 -8.55 8.75
C ARG A 50 31.16 -9.37 9.89
N VAL A 51 31.11 -10.69 9.74
CA VAL A 51 30.39 -11.58 10.67
C VAL A 51 31.26 -12.00 11.85
N ASN A 52 32.48 -12.46 11.61
CA ASN A 52 33.31 -13.14 12.61
C ASN A 52 34.35 -12.23 13.25
N CYS A 53 34.97 -11.30 12.50
CA CYS A 53 36.01 -10.43 13.06
C CYS A 53 35.42 -9.24 13.81
N VAL A 54 34.44 -8.55 13.22
CA VAL A 54 33.83 -7.35 13.82
C VAL A 54 32.53 -7.68 14.56
N GLY A 55 31.75 -8.62 14.03
CA GLY A 55 30.38 -8.89 14.46
C GLY A 55 29.38 -8.01 13.71
N LEU A 56 28.29 -8.61 13.22
CA LEU A 56 27.34 -7.95 12.31
C LEU A 56 26.77 -6.64 12.86
N GLU A 57 26.38 -6.60 14.13
CA GLU A 57 25.78 -5.40 14.74
C GLU A 57 26.78 -4.25 14.83
N LYS A 58 27.99 -4.53 15.34
CA LYS A 58 29.06 -3.53 15.43
C LYS A 58 29.56 -3.08 14.07
N TYR A 59 29.64 -4.00 13.11
CA TYR A 59 29.99 -3.67 11.74
C TYR A 59 28.99 -2.66 11.16
N LYS A 60 27.68 -2.92 11.29
CA LYS A 60 26.63 -2.02 10.81
C LYS A 60 26.74 -0.64 11.46
N GLU A 61 26.93 -0.58 12.78
CA GLU A 61 27.06 0.69 13.49
C GLU A 61 28.27 1.51 13.03
N ILE A 62 29.45 0.89 12.94
CA ILE A 62 30.69 1.54 12.52
C ILE A 62 30.60 1.96 11.05
N PHE A 63 30.08 1.08 10.20
CA PHE A 63 29.96 1.33 8.77
C PHE A 63 28.97 2.46 8.48
N GLN A 64 27.83 2.49 9.18
CA GLN A 64 26.87 3.58 9.07
C GLN A 64 27.51 4.93 9.43
N ARG A 65 28.24 5.01 10.55
CA ARG A 65 28.95 6.23 10.94
C ARG A 65 29.97 6.68 9.90
N LEU A 66 30.66 5.74 9.26
CA LEU A 66 31.62 6.03 8.19
C LEU A 66 30.91 6.62 6.96
N VAL A 67 29.77 6.04 6.56
CA VAL A 67 28.94 6.57 5.46
C VAL A 67 28.39 7.96 5.81
N ASP A 68 27.90 8.14 7.03
CA ASP A 68 27.36 9.43 7.50
C ASP A 68 28.41 10.54 7.42
N GLN A 69 29.65 10.27 7.85
CA GLN A 69 30.77 11.20 7.69
C GLN A 69 31.04 11.54 6.22
N CYS A 70 30.99 10.55 5.32
CA CYS A 70 31.16 10.80 3.89
C CYS A 70 30.03 11.69 3.32
N ILE A 71 28.80 11.54 3.81
CA ILE A 71 27.66 12.39 3.44
C ILE A 71 27.85 13.81 3.98
N GLU A 72 28.24 13.96 5.26
CA GLU A 72 28.49 15.27 5.89
C GLU A 72 29.59 16.06 5.17
N GLN A 73 30.62 15.38 4.67
CA GLN A 73 31.69 15.98 3.88
C GLN A 73 31.32 16.20 2.40
N GLY A 74 30.10 15.85 1.99
CA GLY A 74 29.63 16.00 0.60
C GLY A 74 30.29 15.07 -0.41
N LEU A 75 30.96 14.00 0.05
CA LEU A 75 31.62 13.00 -0.80
C LEU A 75 30.62 11.98 -1.35
N ILE A 76 29.54 11.73 -0.61
CA ILE A 76 28.41 10.92 -1.02
C ILE A 76 27.21 11.85 -1.08
N ALA A 77 26.56 11.93 -2.25
CA ALA A 77 25.30 12.64 -2.34
C ALA A 77 24.34 12.03 -1.31
N LYS A 78 23.67 12.86 -0.51
CA LYS A 78 22.60 12.41 0.39
C LYS A 78 21.51 11.79 -0.49
N GLN A 79 21.62 10.49 -0.77
CA GLN A 79 20.54 9.71 -1.32
C GLN A 79 19.47 9.76 -0.23
N LEU A 80 18.55 10.72 -0.36
CA LEU A 80 17.18 10.57 0.11
C LEU A 80 16.82 9.14 -0.23
N GLN A 81 16.72 8.29 0.78
CA GLN A 81 16.44 6.87 0.65
C GLN A 81 15.27 6.72 -0.32
N ARG A 82 15.57 6.49 -1.60
CA ARG A 82 14.70 5.72 -2.45
C ARG A 82 14.93 4.31 -1.96
N ALA A 83 14.36 4.00 -0.81
CA ALA A 83 13.97 2.63 -0.53
C ALA A 83 13.11 2.27 -1.74
N ILE A 84 13.68 1.49 -2.66
CA ILE A 84 12.90 0.84 -3.70
C ILE A 84 12.14 -0.24 -2.94
N ILE A 85 11.06 0.16 -2.27
CA ILE A 85 10.11 -0.76 -1.66
C ILE A 85 9.40 -1.38 -2.85
N ASP A 86 9.82 -2.58 -3.24
CA ASP A 86 9.18 -3.30 -4.32
C ASP A 86 7.79 -3.71 -3.85
N SER A 87 6.78 -2.91 -4.21
CA SER A 87 5.43 -3.12 -3.74
C SER A 87 4.78 -4.20 -4.61
N THR A 88 4.71 -5.42 -4.09
CA THR A 88 4.00 -6.50 -4.78
C THR A 88 2.50 -6.29 -4.61
N HIS A 89 1.76 -6.34 -5.70
CA HIS A 89 0.31 -6.23 -5.63
C HIS A 89 -0.27 -7.59 -5.23
N VAL A 90 -0.94 -7.66 -4.09
CA VAL A 90 -1.69 -8.85 -3.65
C VAL A 90 -3.12 -8.71 -4.15
N ILE A 91 -3.62 -9.70 -4.88
CA ILE A 91 -5.02 -9.71 -5.34
C ILE A 91 -5.90 -10.05 -4.14
N ALA A 92 -6.91 -9.22 -3.88
CA ALA A 92 -7.89 -9.51 -2.83
C ALA A 92 -8.82 -10.65 -3.29
N ASP A 93 -9.06 -11.61 -2.42
CA ASP A 93 -10.00 -12.71 -2.65
C ASP A 93 -11.44 -12.26 -2.38
N VAL A 94 -11.93 -11.34 -3.20
CA VAL A 94 -13.27 -10.77 -3.10
C VAL A 94 -13.92 -10.67 -4.47
N ALA A 95 -15.22 -10.94 -4.54
CA ALA A 95 -16.00 -10.60 -5.72
C ALA A 95 -16.09 -9.08 -5.83
N ILE A 96 -15.77 -8.50 -7.00
CA ILE A 96 -15.95 -7.07 -7.24
C ILE A 96 -17.35 -6.85 -7.81
N PRO A 97 -18.32 -6.38 -6.99
CA PRO A 97 -19.65 -6.06 -7.47
C PRO A 97 -19.64 -4.85 -8.41
N THR A 98 -20.69 -4.72 -9.22
CA THR A 98 -20.99 -3.43 -9.86
C THR A 98 -21.27 -2.38 -8.81
N TRP A 99 -21.05 -1.09 -9.11
CA TRP A 99 -21.32 -0.02 -8.15
C TRP A 99 -22.77 -0.03 -7.61
N LEU A 100 -23.78 -0.34 -8.43
CA LEU A 100 -25.17 -0.51 -7.95
C LEU A 100 -25.29 -1.63 -6.92
N SER A 101 -24.64 -2.76 -7.18
CA SER A 101 -24.60 -3.89 -6.26
C SER A 101 -23.84 -3.54 -4.98
N LEU A 102 -22.78 -2.73 -5.07
CA LEU A 102 -22.01 -2.25 -3.93
C LEU A 102 -22.84 -1.33 -3.02
N VAL A 103 -23.56 -0.37 -3.61
CA VAL A 103 -24.52 0.51 -2.89
C VAL A 103 -25.56 -0.35 -2.16
N ARG A 104 -26.14 -1.34 -2.85
CA ARG A 104 -27.14 -2.24 -2.26
C ARG A 104 -26.57 -3.01 -1.06
N GLN A 105 -25.38 -3.59 -1.20
CA GLN A 105 -24.76 -4.36 -0.11
C GLN A 105 -24.42 -3.47 1.09
N ALA A 106 -23.94 -2.25 0.86
CA ALA A 106 -23.67 -1.28 1.92
C ALA A 106 -24.97 -0.85 2.62
N TYR A 107 -26.03 -0.60 1.85
CA TYR A 107 -27.36 -0.25 2.36
C TYR A 107 -27.95 -1.35 3.24
N GLU A 108 -27.91 -2.61 2.80
CA GLU A 108 -28.39 -3.77 3.56
C GLU A 108 -27.60 -3.97 4.87
N ARG A 109 -26.33 -3.55 4.93
CA ARG A 109 -25.55 -3.55 6.18
C ARG A 109 -26.04 -2.50 7.17
N VAL A 110 -26.28 -1.27 6.71
CA VAL A 110 -26.86 -0.22 7.56
C VAL A 110 -28.22 -0.66 8.10
N LEU A 111 -29.06 -1.28 7.25
CA LEU A 111 -30.35 -1.80 7.71
C LEU A 111 -30.20 -2.85 8.81
N ARG A 112 -29.25 -3.79 8.69
CA ARG A 112 -29.02 -4.81 9.73
C ARG A 112 -28.68 -4.20 11.09
N GLU A 113 -27.90 -3.12 11.13
CA GLU A 113 -27.62 -2.42 12.38
C GLU A 113 -28.80 -1.60 12.86
N LEU A 114 -29.50 -0.92 11.95
CA LEU A 114 -30.71 -0.19 12.27
C LEU A 114 -31.80 -1.09 12.85
N PHE A 115 -31.91 -2.34 12.39
CA PHE A 115 -32.81 -3.34 12.96
C PHE A 115 -32.57 -3.58 14.47
N MET A 116 -31.34 -3.43 14.94
CA MET A 116 -31.00 -3.63 16.36
C MET A 116 -31.41 -2.44 17.24
N VAL A 117 -31.56 -1.24 16.65
CA VAL A 117 -31.85 0.00 17.36
C VAL A 117 -33.31 0.44 17.19
N ASP A 118 -33.83 0.37 15.96
CA ASP A 118 -35.18 0.77 15.58
C ASP A 118 -35.72 -0.14 14.45
N ALA A 119 -36.28 -1.28 14.87
CA ALA A 119 -36.83 -2.28 13.94
C ALA A 119 -37.96 -1.72 13.05
N ALA A 120 -38.80 -0.81 13.57
CA ALA A 120 -39.90 -0.26 12.80
C ALA A 120 -39.41 0.60 11.63
N LYS A 121 -38.41 1.46 11.86
CA LYS A 121 -37.78 2.22 10.77
C LYS A 121 -37.01 1.32 9.81
N ALA A 122 -36.29 0.31 10.33
CA ALA A 122 -35.57 -0.63 9.49
C ALA A 122 -36.51 -1.38 8.53
N GLU A 123 -37.66 -1.88 9.01
CA GLU A 123 -38.67 -2.52 8.17
C GLU A 123 -39.24 -1.57 7.11
N GLN A 124 -39.52 -0.32 7.47
CA GLN A 124 -40.01 0.69 6.53
C GLN A 124 -39.03 0.89 5.37
N TYR A 125 -37.73 1.03 5.67
CA TYR A 125 -36.70 1.23 4.65
C TYR A 125 -36.40 -0.05 3.85
N GLN A 126 -36.52 -1.22 4.47
CA GLN A 126 -36.47 -2.51 3.77
C GLN A 126 -37.60 -2.62 2.72
N GLN A 127 -38.83 -2.27 3.09
CA GLN A 127 -39.96 -2.27 2.15
C GLN A 127 -39.78 -1.26 1.01
N LYS A 128 -39.27 -0.06 1.31
CA LYS A 128 -38.91 0.94 0.29
C LYS A 128 -37.88 0.38 -0.69
N LEU A 129 -36.84 -0.28 -0.18
CA LEU A 129 -35.79 -0.91 -0.99
C LEU A 129 -36.38 -1.99 -1.92
N ASP A 130 -37.18 -2.91 -1.38
CA ASP A 130 -37.78 -4.01 -2.14
C ASP A 130 -38.73 -3.52 -3.24
N THR A 131 -39.54 -2.49 -2.92
CA THR A 131 -40.43 -1.82 -3.88
C THR A 131 -39.61 -1.19 -5.01
N LEU A 132 -38.57 -0.42 -4.65
CA LEU A 132 -37.71 0.25 -5.61
C LEU A 132 -37.02 -0.74 -6.56
N TRP A 133 -36.47 -1.84 -6.05
CA TRP A 133 -35.82 -2.85 -6.90
C TRP A 133 -36.80 -3.58 -7.81
N THR A 134 -38.04 -3.76 -7.37
CA THR A 134 -39.10 -4.36 -8.18
C THR A 134 -39.48 -3.42 -9.33
N GLU A 135 -39.71 -2.14 -9.04
CA GLU A 135 -40.07 -1.12 -10.05
C GLU A 135 -38.95 -0.81 -11.05
N LEU A 136 -37.70 -0.91 -10.61
CA LEU A 136 -36.53 -0.66 -11.43
C LEU A 136 -36.07 -1.92 -12.21
N ARG A 137 -36.71 -3.07 -12.00
CA ARG A 137 -36.33 -4.32 -12.69
C ARG A 137 -36.42 -4.14 -14.21
N GLY A 138 -35.38 -4.57 -14.93
CA GLY A 138 -35.30 -4.43 -16.39
C GLY A 138 -34.98 -3.03 -16.92
N LYS A 139 -34.98 -1.98 -16.08
CA LYS A 139 -34.60 -0.63 -16.51
C LYS A 139 -33.09 -0.48 -16.70
N THR A 140 -32.70 0.46 -17.57
CA THR A 140 -31.30 0.80 -17.84
C THR A 140 -30.63 1.44 -16.63
N ARG A 141 -29.29 1.45 -16.61
CA ARG A 141 -28.51 1.98 -15.49
C ARG A 141 -28.79 3.46 -15.22
N ASP A 142 -28.94 4.26 -16.27
CA ASP A 142 -29.12 5.71 -16.15
C ASP A 142 -30.47 6.06 -15.52
N VAL A 143 -31.50 5.26 -15.80
CA VAL A 143 -32.83 5.40 -15.19
C VAL A 143 -32.81 4.99 -13.72
N LYS A 144 -31.99 4.00 -13.34
CA LYS A 144 -31.86 3.56 -11.94
C LYS A 144 -31.09 4.54 -11.06
N LEU A 145 -30.14 5.25 -11.65
CA LEU A 145 -29.14 6.04 -10.94
C LEU A 145 -29.71 7.08 -9.95
N PRO A 146 -30.68 7.94 -10.31
CA PRO A 146 -31.20 8.94 -9.38
C PRO A 146 -31.85 8.28 -8.15
N PHE A 147 -32.72 7.29 -8.36
CA PHE A 147 -33.41 6.60 -7.29
C PHE A 147 -32.49 5.79 -6.37
N VAL A 148 -31.44 5.19 -6.94
CA VAL A 148 -30.43 4.43 -6.19
C VAL A 148 -29.52 5.35 -5.37
N LEU A 149 -29.47 6.65 -5.66
CA LEU A 149 -28.74 7.63 -4.84
C LEU A 149 -29.62 8.28 -3.78
N GLU A 150 -30.88 8.54 -4.10
CA GLU A 150 -31.84 9.19 -3.20
C GLU A 150 -32.13 8.33 -1.97
N LEU A 151 -32.55 7.08 -2.16
CA LEU A 151 -32.95 6.21 -1.05
C LEU A 151 -31.81 5.94 -0.04
N PRO A 152 -30.56 5.66 -0.46
CA PRO A 152 -29.45 5.55 0.47
C PRO A 152 -29.09 6.85 1.19
N ARG A 153 -29.19 8.01 0.52
CA ARG A 153 -28.96 9.32 1.18
C ARG A 153 -30.00 9.58 2.27
N GLU A 154 -31.27 9.29 1.99
CA GLU A 154 -32.33 9.38 3.01
C GLU A 154 -32.04 8.47 4.21
N LEU A 155 -31.62 7.22 3.94
CA LEU A 155 -31.31 6.27 5.02
C LEU A 155 -30.15 6.77 5.88
N VAL A 156 -29.09 7.30 5.28
CA VAL A 156 -27.95 7.87 6.00
C VAL A 156 -28.41 8.98 6.95
N GLU A 157 -29.20 9.93 6.48
CA GLU A 157 -29.65 11.06 7.30
C GLU A 157 -30.49 10.63 8.52
N ILE A 158 -31.30 9.58 8.37
CA ILE A 158 -32.14 9.06 9.46
C ILE A 158 -31.35 8.15 10.41
N ALA A 159 -30.43 7.36 9.87
CA ALA A 159 -29.64 6.42 10.64
C ALA A 159 -28.50 7.11 11.41
N LYS A 160 -27.97 8.24 10.92
CA LYS A 160 -26.95 9.06 11.61
C LYS A 160 -27.24 9.28 13.10
N PRO A 161 -28.37 9.90 13.50
CA PRO A 161 -28.65 10.15 14.92
C PRO A 161 -28.94 8.89 15.74
N LEU A 162 -29.18 7.74 15.09
CA LEU A 162 -29.56 6.49 15.76
C LEU A 162 -28.37 5.53 15.94
N LEU A 163 -27.43 5.54 15.00
CA LEU A 163 -26.30 4.60 14.96
C LEU A 163 -24.98 5.26 15.33
N ASN A 164 -24.84 6.58 15.18
CA ASN A 164 -23.64 7.26 15.65
C ASN A 164 -23.61 7.28 17.18
N THR A 165 -22.42 7.14 17.71
CA THR A 165 -22.15 7.35 19.13
C THR A 165 -21.71 8.78 19.36
N ASP A 166 -21.79 9.27 20.60
CA ASP A 166 -21.35 10.63 20.96
C ASP A 166 -19.87 10.91 20.61
N VAL A 167 -19.07 9.86 20.43
CA VAL A 167 -17.62 9.93 20.28
C VAL A 167 -17.16 9.63 18.85
N ALA A 168 -17.94 8.88 18.06
CA ALA A 168 -17.53 8.45 16.73
C ALA A 168 -18.72 8.11 15.81
N GLU A 169 -18.52 8.37 14.51
CA GLU A 169 -19.38 7.90 13.45
C GLU A 169 -19.34 6.37 13.31
N ASN A 170 -20.49 5.78 13.03
CA ASN A 170 -20.59 4.35 12.82
C ASN A 170 -19.85 3.93 11.52
N PRO A 171 -18.98 2.92 11.55
CA PRO A 171 -18.18 2.52 10.39
C PRO A 171 -19.02 2.01 9.21
N VAL A 172 -20.20 1.43 9.48
CA VAL A 172 -21.12 0.94 8.44
C VAL A 172 -21.86 2.11 7.77
N LEU A 173 -22.19 3.16 8.52
CA LEU A 173 -22.71 4.41 7.95
C LEU A 173 -21.66 5.11 7.08
N ALA A 174 -20.45 5.30 7.61
CA ALA A 174 -19.35 5.92 6.88
C ALA A 174 -19.04 5.15 5.56
N MET A 175 -19.16 3.82 5.58
CA MET A 175 -19.02 2.98 4.39
C MET A 175 -20.10 3.29 3.34
N LEU A 176 -21.37 3.39 3.74
CA LEU A 176 -22.46 3.72 2.81
C LEU A 176 -22.27 5.13 2.22
N GLU A 177 -21.91 6.10 3.04
CA GLU A 177 -21.59 7.46 2.58
C GLU A 177 -20.43 7.48 1.58
N LYS A 178 -19.34 6.76 1.88
CA LYS A 178 -18.19 6.63 0.98
C LYS A 178 -18.60 6.03 -0.36
N VAL A 179 -19.39 4.95 -0.37
CA VAL A 179 -19.86 4.31 -1.62
C VAL A 179 -20.71 5.26 -2.47
N ILE A 180 -21.54 6.10 -1.84
CA ILE A 180 -22.34 7.13 -2.53
C ILE A 180 -21.41 8.22 -3.10
N ALA A 181 -20.43 8.69 -2.32
CA ALA A 181 -19.47 9.72 -2.73
C ALA A 181 -18.55 9.25 -3.87
N ASP A 182 -18.13 7.99 -3.85
CA ASP A 182 -17.23 7.35 -4.83
C ASP A 182 -17.80 7.28 -6.25
N ARG A 183 -19.08 7.65 -6.42
CA ARG A 183 -19.68 7.81 -7.74
C ARG A 183 -19.14 9.03 -8.50
N ASN A 184 -18.65 10.05 -7.78
CA ASN A 184 -18.08 11.24 -8.39
C ASN A 184 -16.94 10.85 -9.34
N GLU A 185 -16.93 11.41 -10.55
CA GLU A 185 -15.92 11.11 -11.56
C GLU A 185 -14.49 11.42 -11.06
N HIS A 186 -14.35 12.41 -10.19
CA HIS A 186 -13.08 12.81 -9.58
C HIS A 186 -12.76 12.06 -8.28
N ALA A 187 -13.61 11.13 -7.82
CA ALA A 187 -13.33 10.35 -6.62
C ALA A 187 -12.10 9.46 -6.82
N THR A 188 -11.10 9.68 -6.00
CA THR A 188 -9.92 8.83 -5.82
C THR A 188 -10.17 7.83 -4.69
N ASP A 189 -9.40 6.75 -4.63
CA ASP A 189 -9.50 5.76 -3.55
C ASP A 189 -10.88 5.07 -3.40
N ARG A 190 -11.50 4.73 -4.53
CA ARG A 190 -12.85 4.16 -4.55
C ARG A 190 -12.90 2.80 -3.86
N LEU A 191 -13.92 2.63 -3.03
CA LEU A 191 -14.26 1.37 -2.39
C LEU A 191 -14.74 0.38 -3.45
N ILE A 192 -14.16 -0.81 -3.46
CA ILE A 192 -14.48 -1.88 -4.43
C ILE A 192 -15.20 -3.07 -3.81
N SER A 193 -15.18 -3.21 -2.49
CA SER A 193 -15.82 -4.29 -1.76
C SER A 193 -16.28 -3.81 -0.39
N VAL A 194 -17.51 -4.14 0.00
CA VAL A 194 -17.95 -3.93 1.38
C VAL A 194 -17.39 -5.01 2.32
N VAL A 195 -17.08 -6.20 1.79
CA VAL A 195 -16.52 -7.32 2.57
C VAL A 195 -15.10 -7.00 3.01
N ASP A 196 -14.38 -6.32 2.14
CA ASP A 196 -12.99 -5.93 2.33
C ASP A 196 -12.84 -4.44 1.97
N PRO A 197 -13.12 -3.55 2.93
CA PRO A 197 -13.10 -2.11 2.72
C PRO A 197 -11.70 -1.52 2.55
N GLU A 198 -10.64 -2.33 2.67
CA GLU A 198 -9.25 -1.91 2.50
C GLU A 198 -8.73 -2.22 1.08
N ALA A 199 -9.34 -3.17 0.38
CA ALA A 199 -9.00 -3.44 -1.01
C ALA A 199 -9.29 -2.23 -1.92
N ARG A 200 -8.37 -1.96 -2.85
CA ARG A 200 -8.47 -0.86 -3.83
C ARG A 200 -8.17 -1.32 -5.24
N THR A 201 -8.52 -0.49 -6.22
CA THR A 201 -8.06 -0.70 -7.60
C THR A 201 -6.68 -0.08 -7.78
N GLY A 202 -5.66 -0.92 -7.92
CA GLY A 202 -4.31 -0.55 -8.34
C GLY A 202 -4.11 -0.69 -9.86
N HIS A 203 -3.02 -0.12 -10.34
CA HIS A 203 -2.58 -0.21 -11.74
C HIS A 203 -1.15 -0.75 -11.78
N LYS A 204 -0.94 -1.88 -12.47
CA LYS A 204 0.40 -2.45 -12.71
C LYS A 204 1.03 -1.90 -13.99
N SER A 205 0.19 -1.52 -14.96
CA SER A 205 0.53 -0.78 -16.19
C SER A 205 -0.73 -0.07 -16.69
N ASP A 206 -0.62 0.83 -17.67
CA ASP A 206 -1.78 1.55 -18.25
C ASP A 206 -2.92 0.61 -18.69
N MET A 207 -2.57 -0.63 -19.07
CA MET A 207 -3.53 -1.64 -19.54
C MET A 207 -3.96 -2.67 -18.48
N ARG A 208 -3.29 -2.78 -17.32
CA ARG A 208 -3.55 -3.84 -16.33
C ARG A 208 -3.93 -3.28 -14.96
N LYS A 209 -5.23 -3.34 -14.68
CA LYS A 209 -5.80 -3.08 -13.34
C LYS A 209 -5.65 -4.30 -12.44
N ILE A 210 -5.41 -4.07 -11.16
CA ILE A 210 -5.37 -5.09 -10.11
C ILE A 210 -6.31 -4.63 -8.99
N GLN A 211 -7.08 -5.54 -8.42
CA GLN A 211 -7.98 -5.25 -7.31
C GLN A 211 -7.45 -5.96 -6.07
N GLY A 212 -7.04 -5.20 -5.07
CA GLY A 212 -6.42 -5.72 -3.86
C GLY A 212 -5.52 -4.69 -3.19
N TYR A 213 -4.36 -5.14 -2.71
CA TYR A 213 -3.47 -4.36 -1.85
C TYR A 213 -2.12 -4.12 -2.49
N LYS A 214 -1.43 -3.07 -2.05
CA LYS A 214 0.00 -2.90 -2.24
C LYS A 214 0.67 -3.38 -0.96
N ASP A 215 1.32 -4.54 -1.04
CA ASP A 215 2.10 -5.04 0.07
C ASP A 215 3.50 -4.43 0.00
N HIS A 216 4.02 -4.01 1.14
CA HIS A 216 5.34 -3.40 1.28
C HIS A 216 6.22 -4.39 2.02
N THR A 217 7.10 -5.10 1.29
CA THR A 217 8.09 -6.01 1.87
C THR A 217 9.45 -5.33 1.96
#